data_AF-A0A6A2XAW9-F1
#
_entry.id   AF-A0A6A2XAW9-F1
#
_cell.length_a   1.000
_cell.length_b   1.000
_cell.length_c   1.000
_cell.angle_alpha   90.00
_cell.angle_beta   90.00
_cell.angle_gamma   90.00
#
_symmetry.space_group_name_H-M   'P 1'
#
loop_
_entity.id
_entity.type
_entity.pdbx_description
1 polymer ?
#
loop_
_entity_poly.entity_id
_entity_poly.type
_entity_poly.pdbx_seq_one_letter_code
_entity_poly.pdbx_strand_id
1 'polypeptide(L)'
;MSDSWYEVLSVLHLMAVLLLSQTNSLLLPNKATAGCQNTSSEGEIPTGPQVIGTSGNDCKRASIDIFLKAAGYLDFAVQKVLPQLPLELRNDLPLDLTEGVLKSLCLQALGLGVEIQMGMAIDSINATLAVKRRLACEMAKYWHQAHEYIKDLPLANGWGEKHKLFVQWKHIEAKAVAYYLHGLILEEGNASADIAAAALQAAEEYLKESKKTCEGFHMALPSSR
;
A
#
# COMPACT_ATOMS: atom_id res chain seq x y z
N MET A 1 -17.16 30.61 -10.85
CA MET A 1 -17.64 30.70 -9.45
C MET A 1 -16.80 29.74 -8.63
N SER A 2 -16.32 30.15 -7.45
CA SER A 2 -15.60 29.25 -6.53
C SER A 2 -16.61 28.36 -5.82
N ASP A 3 -16.57 27.05 -6.08
CA ASP A 3 -17.42 26.08 -5.40
C ASP A 3 -16.74 25.62 -4.11
N SER A 4 -17.40 25.79 -2.96
CA SER A 4 -16.81 25.45 -1.67
C SER A 4 -16.56 23.95 -1.50
N TRP A 5 -17.37 23.09 -2.13
CA TRP A 5 -17.18 21.64 -2.07
C TRP A 5 -15.98 21.20 -2.91
N TYR A 6 -15.70 21.89 -4.01
CA TYR A 6 -14.48 21.67 -4.79
C TYR A 6 -13.23 21.99 -3.97
N GLU A 7 -13.24 23.09 -3.22
CA GLU A 7 -12.13 23.44 -2.31
C GLU A 7 -11.95 22.39 -1.21
N VAL A 8 -13.05 21.93 -0.60
CA VAL A 8 -13.02 20.86 0.41
C VAL A 8 -12.46 19.56 -0.17
N LEU A 9 -12.88 19.18 -1.39
CA LEU A 9 -12.36 18.01 -2.10
C LEU A 9 -10.84 18.12 -2.30
N SER A 10 -10.39 19.28 -2.77
CA SER A 10 -8.97 19.56 -3.05
C SER A 10 -8.12 19.48 -1.78
N VAL A 11 -8.61 20.02 -0.67
CA VAL A 11 -7.93 19.95 0.64
C VAL A 11 -7.86 18.51 1.15
N LEU A 12 -8.94 17.74 1.09
CA LEU A 12 -8.94 16.34 1.52
C LEU A 12 -7.98 15.48 0.71
N HIS A 13 -7.97 15.67 -0.63
CA HIS A 13 -7.01 15.02 -1.51
C HIS A 13 -5.56 15.38 -1.12
N LEU A 14 -5.26 16.67 -0.93
CA LEU A 14 -3.93 17.13 -0.51
C LEU A 14 -3.51 16.51 0.84
N MET A 15 -4.41 16.49 1.83
CA MET A 15 -4.13 15.89 3.14
C MET A 15 -3.80 14.41 3.01
N ALA A 16 -4.53 13.66 2.18
CA ALA A 16 -4.23 12.25 1.94
C ALA A 16 -2.87 12.06 1.26
N VAL A 17 -2.57 12.82 0.21
CA VAL A 17 -1.29 12.74 -0.52
C VAL A 17 -0.09 13.10 0.38
N LEU A 18 -0.24 14.10 1.24
CA LEU A 18 0.80 14.47 2.22
C LEU A 18 1.06 13.33 3.21
N LEU A 19 0.03 12.67 3.71
CA LEU A 19 0.18 11.51 4.60
C LEU A 19 0.86 10.34 3.88
N LEU A 20 0.47 10.05 2.63
CA LEU A 20 1.14 9.02 1.82
C LEU A 20 2.64 9.33 1.61
N SER A 21 2.97 10.58 1.30
CA SER A 21 4.36 11.04 1.15
C SER A 21 5.14 10.95 2.47
N GLN A 22 4.57 11.40 3.58
CA GLN A 22 5.17 11.29 4.91
C GLN A 22 5.47 9.83 5.26
N THR A 23 4.57 8.91 4.90
CA THR A 23 4.74 7.50 5.21
C THR A 23 5.87 6.88 4.42
N ASN A 24 6.03 7.24 3.15
CA ASN A 24 7.18 6.83 2.35
C ASN A 24 8.49 7.29 3.01
N SER A 25 8.57 8.55 3.46
CA SER A 25 9.76 9.05 4.16
C SER A 25 10.04 8.33 5.48
N LEU A 26 9.00 7.98 6.24
CA LEU A 26 9.11 7.27 7.52
C LEU A 26 9.62 5.83 7.34
N LEU A 27 9.26 5.18 6.23
CA LEU A 27 9.59 3.79 5.94
C LEU A 27 10.93 3.60 5.21
N LEU A 28 11.53 4.68 4.70
CA LEU A 28 12.87 4.62 4.13
C LEU A 28 13.91 4.28 5.21
N PRO A 29 14.90 3.40 4.92
CA PRO A 29 15.96 3.11 5.86
C PRO A 29 16.77 4.38 6.17
N ASN A 30 16.69 4.86 7.42
CA ASN A 30 17.56 5.94 7.88
C ASN A 30 19.01 5.45 7.92
N LYS A 31 19.87 5.96 7.03
CA LYS A 31 21.33 5.68 7.02
C LYS A 31 22.00 5.98 8.36
N ALA A 32 21.42 6.85 9.19
CA ALA A 32 21.95 7.23 10.50
C ALA A 32 21.81 6.14 11.58
N THR A 33 20.85 5.23 11.46
CA THR A 33 20.56 4.19 12.47
C THR A 33 21.29 2.86 12.25
N ALA A 34 21.95 2.69 11.09
CA ALA A 34 22.75 1.49 10.81
C ALA A 34 24.02 1.36 11.68
N GLY A 35 24.42 2.44 12.38
CA GLY A 35 25.56 2.43 13.30
C GLY A 35 25.22 2.04 14.74
N CYS A 36 23.94 1.84 15.09
CA CYS A 36 23.50 1.59 16.47
C CYS A 36 22.83 0.22 16.67
N GLN A 37 23.09 -0.74 15.77
CA GLN A 37 22.85 -2.15 16.06
C GLN A 37 24.19 -2.81 16.33
N ASN A 38 24.74 -2.54 17.52
CA ASN A 38 25.72 -3.36 18.22
C ASN A 38 26.08 -2.61 19.51
N THR A 39 25.36 -2.91 20.60
CA THR A 39 25.87 -2.89 21.99
C THR A 39 24.73 -3.27 22.91
N SER A 40 24.63 -4.57 23.17
CA SER A 40 24.12 -5.05 24.43
C SER A 40 25.04 -4.57 25.56
N SER A 41 24.41 -4.18 26.67
CA SER A 41 24.93 -4.11 28.04
C SER A 41 25.33 -2.75 28.62
N GLU A 42 24.41 -2.27 29.47
CA GLU A 42 24.59 -1.75 30.83
C GLU A 42 25.37 -0.44 31.07
N GLY A 43 24.60 0.59 31.45
CA GLY A 43 24.97 1.40 32.61
C GLY A 43 25.39 2.85 32.39
N GLU A 44 24.66 3.68 31.65
CA GLU A 44 24.80 5.14 31.75
C GLU A 44 23.46 5.87 31.67
N ILE A 45 23.24 6.81 32.60
CA ILE A 45 22.08 7.72 32.63
C ILE A 45 22.35 8.87 31.65
N PRO A 46 21.54 9.10 30.60
CA PRO A 46 21.72 10.27 29.75
C PRO A 46 20.85 11.43 30.24
N THR A 47 21.49 12.45 30.83
CA THR A 47 20.93 13.78 31.03
C THR A 47 20.98 14.58 29.71
N GLY A 48 19.87 14.64 29.00
CA GLY A 48 19.64 15.43 27.78
C GLY A 48 18.30 15.07 27.12
N PRO A 49 17.72 15.87 26.21
CA PRO A 49 16.49 15.49 25.52
C PRO A 49 16.80 14.28 24.65
N GLN A 50 16.34 13.10 25.07
CA GLN A 50 16.37 11.90 24.24
C GLN A 50 15.53 12.18 23.00
N VAL A 51 16.18 12.39 21.86
CA VAL A 51 15.54 12.06 20.59
C VAL A 51 15.42 10.54 20.63
N ILE A 52 14.29 10.06 21.14
CA ILE A 52 13.93 8.65 21.14
C ILE A 52 14.00 8.23 19.67
N GLY A 53 15.08 7.55 19.30
CA GLY A 53 15.17 6.89 18.01
C GLY A 53 14.02 5.91 17.97
N THR A 54 12.99 6.23 17.19
CA THR A 54 11.84 5.35 17.02
C THR A 54 12.37 4.02 16.48
N SER A 55 12.16 2.94 17.23
CA SER A 55 12.50 1.60 16.76
C SER A 55 11.83 1.36 15.41
N GLY A 56 12.45 0.59 14.52
CA GLY A 56 11.88 0.29 13.20
C GLY A 56 10.45 -0.26 13.29
N ASN A 57 10.12 -0.99 14.37
CA ASN A 57 8.77 -1.50 14.62
C ASN A 57 7.76 -0.41 15.04
N ASP A 58 8.21 0.64 15.72
CA ASP A 58 7.34 1.78 16.07
C ASP A 58 7.07 2.66 14.85
N CYS A 59 8.05 2.80 13.94
CA CYS A 59 7.83 3.41 12.62
C CYS A 59 6.81 2.62 11.79
N LYS A 60 6.90 1.28 11.77
CA LYS A 60 5.93 0.40 11.09
C LYS A 60 4.52 0.52 11.67
N ARG A 61 4.38 0.62 13.00
CA ARG A 61 3.05 0.79 13.62
C ARG A 61 2.46 2.16 13.31
N ALA A 62 3.26 3.22 13.43
CA ALA A 62 2.84 4.58 13.12
C ALA A 62 2.47 4.75 11.64
N SER A 63 3.17 4.09 10.70
CA SER A 63 2.81 4.14 9.28
C SER A 63 1.43 3.56 8.99
N ILE A 64 1.02 2.49 9.68
CA ILE A 64 -0.32 1.91 9.55
C ILE A 64 -1.39 2.94 9.91
N ASP A 65 -1.24 3.65 11.03
CA ASP A 65 -2.19 4.67 11.47
C ASP A 65 -2.27 5.84 10.46
N ILE A 66 -1.13 6.23 9.90
CA ILE A 66 -1.06 7.29 8.87
C ILE A 66 -1.78 6.85 7.59
N PHE A 67 -1.56 5.61 7.13
CA PHE A 67 -2.26 5.05 5.97
C PHE A 67 -3.78 4.99 6.19
N LEU A 68 -4.23 4.54 7.36
CA LEU A 68 -5.65 4.53 7.71
C LEU A 68 -6.26 5.93 7.69
N LYS A 69 -5.53 6.93 8.18
CA LYS A 69 -5.97 8.34 8.14
C LYS A 69 -6.05 8.88 6.71
N ALA A 70 -5.09 8.55 5.85
CA ALA A 70 -5.13 8.92 4.43
C ALA A 70 -6.34 8.29 3.71
N ALA A 71 -6.58 6.99 3.93
CA ALA A 71 -7.76 6.29 3.41
C ALA A 71 -9.05 6.95 3.91
N GLY A 72 -9.13 7.33 5.20
CA GLY A 72 -10.29 7.99 5.77
C GLY A 72 -10.62 9.34 5.12
N TYR A 73 -9.61 10.17 4.77
CA TYR A 73 -9.86 11.40 4.04
C TYR A 73 -10.40 11.15 2.63
N LEU A 74 -9.86 10.16 1.92
CA LEU A 74 -10.28 9.83 0.56
C LEU A 74 -11.67 9.20 0.54
N ASP A 75 -11.98 8.31 1.48
CA ASP A 75 -13.31 7.74 1.63
C ASP A 75 -14.34 8.82 1.95
N PHE A 76 -14.04 9.73 2.89
CA PHE A 76 -14.93 10.86 3.18
C PHE A 76 -15.12 11.76 1.95
N ALA A 77 -14.05 12.04 1.20
CA ALA A 77 -14.13 12.80 -0.04
C ALA A 77 -15.09 12.15 -1.05
N VAL A 78 -14.96 10.84 -1.27
CA VAL A 78 -15.81 10.09 -2.21
C VAL A 78 -17.25 9.99 -1.74
N GLN A 79 -17.48 9.66 -0.46
CA GLN A 79 -18.80 9.34 0.07
C GLN A 79 -19.62 10.59 0.43
N LYS A 80 -18.96 11.67 0.85
CA LYS A 80 -19.63 12.85 1.44
C LYS A 80 -19.42 14.13 0.67
N VAL A 81 -18.30 14.29 -0.04
CA VAL A 81 -17.98 15.56 -0.73
C VAL A 81 -18.32 15.50 -2.21
N LEU A 82 -17.86 14.48 -2.95
CA LEU A 82 -18.19 14.33 -4.38
C LEU A 82 -19.70 14.42 -4.65
N PRO A 83 -20.61 13.81 -3.86
CA PRO A 83 -22.04 13.89 -4.12
C PRO A 83 -22.62 15.31 -4.03
N GLN A 84 -21.95 16.23 -3.32
CA GLN A 84 -22.39 17.62 -3.14
C GLN A 84 -22.02 18.51 -4.33
N LEU A 85 -21.06 18.09 -5.15
CA LEU A 85 -20.68 18.83 -6.34
C LEU A 85 -21.80 18.78 -7.38
N PRO A 86 -22.13 19.91 -8.03
CA PRO A 86 -22.96 19.93 -9.23
C PRO A 86 -22.46 18.93 -10.28
N LEU A 87 -23.37 18.32 -11.03
CA LEU A 87 -23.02 17.27 -11.99
C LEU A 87 -22.07 17.77 -13.08
N GLU A 88 -22.28 19.01 -13.54
CA GLU A 88 -21.43 19.67 -14.53
C GLU A 88 -19.99 19.79 -14.02
N LEU A 89 -19.82 20.27 -12.78
CA LEU A 89 -18.52 20.40 -12.16
C LEU A 89 -17.85 19.05 -11.90
N ARG A 90 -18.63 18.02 -11.54
CA ARG A 90 -18.11 16.66 -11.32
C ARG A 90 -17.54 16.04 -12.61
N ASN A 91 -18.17 16.32 -13.75
CA ASN A 91 -17.73 15.81 -15.05
C ASN A 91 -16.47 16.54 -15.56
N ASP A 92 -16.26 17.78 -15.14
CA ASP A 92 -15.11 18.62 -15.51
C ASP A 92 -13.98 18.61 -14.46
N LEU A 93 -14.00 17.70 -13.49
CA LEU A 93 -12.93 17.58 -12.49
C LEU A 93 -11.59 17.26 -13.15
N PRO A 94 -10.48 17.79 -12.60
CA PRO A 94 -9.14 17.32 -12.94
C PRO A 94 -9.04 15.79 -12.79
N LEU A 95 -8.28 15.12 -13.66
CA LEU A 95 -8.17 13.66 -13.67
C LEU A 95 -7.81 13.08 -12.30
N ASP A 96 -6.90 13.73 -11.58
CA ASP A 96 -6.44 13.31 -10.24
C ASP A 96 -7.55 13.37 -9.18
N LEU A 97 -8.60 14.16 -9.41
CA LEU A 97 -9.76 14.31 -8.53
C LEU A 97 -10.98 13.52 -8.99
N THR A 98 -10.86 12.75 -10.08
CA THR A 98 -11.94 11.87 -10.53
C THR A 98 -12.24 10.80 -9.49
N GLU A 99 -13.50 10.39 -9.41
CA GLU A 99 -13.96 9.41 -8.41
C GLU A 99 -13.15 8.10 -8.46
N GLY A 100 -12.80 7.62 -9.66
CA GLY A 100 -11.99 6.40 -9.81
C GLY A 100 -10.58 6.55 -9.25
N VAL A 101 -9.90 7.67 -9.48
CA VAL A 101 -8.56 7.92 -8.91
C VAL A 101 -8.63 8.02 -7.39
N LEU A 102 -9.61 8.74 -6.84
CA LEU A 102 -9.77 8.89 -5.39
C LEU A 102 -10.06 7.55 -4.70
N LYS A 103 -10.94 6.71 -5.29
CA LYS A 103 -11.20 5.36 -4.78
C LYS A 103 -9.96 4.47 -4.86
N SER A 104 -9.20 4.55 -5.95
CA SER A 104 -7.98 3.79 -6.12
C SER A 104 -6.91 4.19 -5.10
N LEU A 105 -6.71 5.49 -4.87
CA LEU A 105 -5.80 5.99 -3.83
C LEU A 105 -6.23 5.56 -2.42
N CYS A 106 -7.54 5.55 -2.13
CA CYS A 106 -8.08 5.09 -0.85
C CYS A 106 -7.70 3.62 -0.61
N LEU A 107 -7.94 2.78 -1.62
CA LEU A 107 -7.63 1.35 -1.57
C LEU A 107 -6.13 1.08 -1.58
N GLN A 108 -5.34 1.89 -2.28
CA GLN A 108 -3.88 1.85 -2.22
C GLN A 108 -3.37 2.14 -0.79
N ALA A 109 -3.92 3.14 -0.11
CA ALA A 109 -3.55 3.44 1.27
C ALA A 109 -3.85 2.25 2.20
N LEU A 110 -5.03 1.63 2.06
CA LEU A 110 -5.38 0.41 2.81
C LEU A 110 -4.46 -0.76 2.47
N GLY A 111 -4.18 -1.00 1.18
CA GLY A 111 -3.29 -2.05 0.71
C GLY A 111 -1.88 -1.91 1.27
N LEU A 112 -1.32 -0.69 1.29
CA LEU A 112 -0.02 -0.40 1.90
C LEU A 112 -0.03 -0.61 3.43
N GLY A 113 -1.10 -0.24 4.11
CA GLY A 113 -1.26 -0.52 5.55
C GLY A 113 -1.22 -2.02 5.86
N VAL A 114 -1.91 -2.83 5.05
CA VAL A 114 -1.88 -4.30 5.18
C VAL A 114 -0.51 -4.87 4.82
N GLU A 115 0.19 -4.31 3.83
CA GLU A 115 1.56 -4.72 3.47
C GLU A 115 2.53 -4.55 4.64
N ILE A 116 2.43 -3.44 5.39
CA ILE A 116 3.24 -3.24 6.60
C ILE A 116 2.88 -4.25 7.69
N GLN A 117 1.58 -4.50 7.94
CA GLN A 117 1.15 -5.53 8.89
C GLN A 117 1.65 -6.91 8.49
N MET A 118 1.67 -7.22 7.20
CA MET A 118 2.20 -8.46 6.66
C MET A 118 3.71 -8.59 6.93
N GLY A 119 4.48 -7.53 6.68
CA GLY A 119 5.91 -7.52 7.02
C GLY A 119 6.14 -7.78 8.50
N MET A 120 5.37 -7.14 9.39
CA MET A 120 5.43 -7.39 10.84
C MET A 120 5.02 -8.83 11.21
N ALA A 121 4.04 -9.40 10.51
CA ALA A 121 3.62 -10.79 10.73
C ALA A 121 4.71 -11.77 10.27
N ILE A 122 5.40 -11.50 9.16
CA ILE A 122 6.53 -12.32 8.68
C ILE A 122 7.65 -12.34 9.74
N ASP A 123 7.98 -11.19 10.31
CA ASP A 123 9.01 -11.03 11.35
C ASP A 123 8.61 -11.63 12.72
N SER A 124 7.33 -11.96 12.90
CA SER A 124 6.79 -12.45 14.17
C SER A 124 6.77 -13.97 14.23
N ILE A 125 7.44 -14.55 15.23
CA ILE A 125 7.39 -15.99 15.53
C ILE A 125 5.99 -16.48 15.94
N ASN A 126 5.13 -15.56 16.41
CA ASN A 126 3.79 -15.88 16.89
C ASN A 126 2.72 -15.83 15.79
N ALA A 127 3.05 -15.29 14.60
CA ALA A 127 2.10 -15.18 13.51
C ALA A 127 2.06 -16.48 12.69
N THR A 128 0.93 -17.17 12.74
CA THR A 128 0.72 -18.41 11.98
C THR A 128 0.66 -18.15 10.47
N LEU A 129 0.87 -19.20 9.67
CA LEU A 129 0.69 -19.11 8.21
C LEU A 129 -0.74 -18.66 7.85
N ALA A 130 -1.76 -19.11 8.60
CA ALA A 130 -3.13 -18.70 8.38
C ALA A 130 -3.34 -17.17 8.55
N VAL A 131 -2.70 -16.56 9.55
CA VAL A 131 -2.72 -15.11 9.74
C VAL A 131 -2.05 -14.40 8.57
N LYS A 132 -0.86 -14.86 8.16
CA LYS A 132 -0.12 -14.31 7.01
C LYS A 132 -0.96 -14.41 5.73
N ARG A 133 -1.54 -15.59 5.45
CA ARG A 133 -2.39 -15.81 4.28
C ARG A 133 -3.60 -14.86 4.27
N ARG A 134 -4.26 -14.67 5.42
CA ARG A 134 -5.39 -13.74 5.53
C ARG A 134 -4.99 -12.32 5.14
N LEU A 135 -3.86 -11.83 5.64
CA LEU A 135 -3.32 -10.52 5.29
C LEU A 135 -2.99 -10.42 3.80
N ALA A 136 -2.38 -11.46 3.21
CA ALA A 136 -2.11 -11.51 1.77
C ALA A 136 -3.39 -11.43 0.92
N CYS A 137 -4.44 -12.17 1.30
CA CYS A 137 -5.73 -12.14 0.62
C CYS A 137 -6.42 -10.78 0.75
N GLU A 138 -6.35 -10.15 1.93
CA GLU A 138 -6.88 -8.81 2.17
C GLU A 138 -6.15 -7.76 1.31
N MET A 139 -4.82 -7.83 1.26
CA MET A 139 -3.98 -7.01 0.39
C MET A 139 -4.35 -7.19 -1.09
N ALA A 140 -4.48 -8.45 -1.56
CA ALA A 140 -4.86 -8.74 -2.93
C ALA A 140 -6.24 -8.17 -3.29
N LYS A 141 -7.21 -8.22 -2.37
CA LYS A 141 -8.53 -7.62 -2.55
C LYS A 141 -8.45 -6.10 -2.73
N TYR A 142 -7.72 -5.40 -1.86
CA TYR A 142 -7.59 -3.95 -1.95
C TYR A 142 -6.93 -3.51 -3.26
N TRP A 143 -5.80 -4.14 -3.63
CA TRP A 143 -5.12 -3.81 -4.88
C TRP A 143 -5.92 -4.18 -6.13
N HIS A 144 -6.67 -5.29 -6.10
CA HIS A 144 -7.57 -5.65 -7.19
C HIS A 144 -8.62 -4.55 -7.40
N GLN A 145 -9.32 -4.15 -6.34
CA GLN A 145 -10.33 -3.09 -6.44
C GLN A 145 -9.70 -1.76 -6.86
N ALA A 146 -8.51 -1.43 -6.35
CA ALA A 146 -7.78 -0.22 -6.73
C ALA A 146 -7.49 -0.21 -8.24
N HIS A 147 -7.05 -1.34 -8.79
CA HIS A 147 -6.77 -1.52 -10.21
C HIS A 147 -8.03 -1.34 -11.06
N GLU A 148 -9.14 -1.97 -10.67
CA GLU A 148 -10.42 -1.90 -11.38
C GLU A 148 -10.94 -0.47 -11.49
N TYR A 149 -10.68 0.39 -10.50
CA TYR A 149 -11.11 1.79 -10.55
C TYR A 149 -10.31 2.69 -11.50
N ILE A 150 -9.07 2.33 -11.88
CA ILE A 150 -8.21 3.18 -12.70
C ILE A 150 -7.85 2.60 -14.06
N LYS A 151 -7.98 1.29 -14.28
CA LYS A 151 -7.50 0.61 -15.50
C LYS A 151 -8.05 1.24 -16.78
N ASP A 152 -9.33 1.63 -16.78
CA ASP A 152 -10.04 2.16 -17.95
C ASP A 152 -10.06 3.71 -18.02
N LEU A 153 -9.49 4.39 -17.02
CA LEU A 153 -9.44 5.86 -17.00
C LEU A 153 -8.40 6.38 -18.00
N PRO A 154 -8.63 7.52 -18.68
CA PRO A 154 -7.69 8.08 -19.66
C PRO A 154 -6.54 8.84 -18.98
N LEU A 155 -5.80 8.18 -18.08
CA LEU A 155 -4.66 8.74 -17.36
C LEU A 155 -3.40 8.77 -18.24
N ALA A 156 -3.47 9.43 -19.40
CA ALA A 156 -2.44 9.42 -20.44
C ALA A 156 -1.21 10.31 -20.14
N ASN A 157 -1.13 10.88 -18.94
CA ASN A 157 0.09 11.53 -18.48
C ASN A 157 1.04 10.46 -17.88
N GLY A 158 2.36 10.72 -17.89
CA GLY A 158 3.32 9.72 -17.41
C GLY A 158 3.06 9.28 -15.96
N TRP A 159 2.67 10.20 -15.07
CA TRP A 159 2.32 9.88 -13.68
C TRP A 159 1.16 8.90 -13.56
N GLY A 160 0.12 9.08 -14.36
CA GLY A 160 -1.09 8.28 -14.39
C GLY A 160 -0.85 6.88 -14.95
N GLU A 161 -0.12 6.76 -16.06
CA GLU A 161 0.31 5.47 -16.60
C GLU A 161 1.17 4.72 -15.58
N LYS A 162 2.09 5.43 -14.92
CA LYS A 162 2.93 4.87 -13.87
C LYS A 162 2.13 4.42 -12.65
N HIS A 163 1.08 5.15 -12.26
CA HIS A 163 0.18 4.75 -11.18
C HIS A 163 -0.58 3.46 -11.51
N LYS A 164 -1.09 3.32 -12.74
CA LYS A 164 -1.72 2.07 -13.19
C LYS A 164 -0.78 0.88 -13.08
N LEU A 165 0.45 1.03 -13.57
CA LEU A 165 1.47 -0.02 -13.51
C LEU A 165 1.82 -0.39 -12.05
N PHE A 166 1.92 0.60 -11.16
CA PHE A 166 2.17 0.36 -9.74
C PHE A 166 1.07 -0.49 -9.10
N VAL A 167 -0.19 -0.08 -9.27
CA VAL A 167 -1.35 -0.78 -8.68
C VAL A 167 -1.50 -2.18 -9.28
N GLN A 168 -1.28 -2.33 -10.59
CA GLN A 168 -1.29 -3.63 -11.25
C GLN A 168 -0.18 -4.56 -10.73
N TRP A 169 1.06 -4.06 -10.64
CA TRP A 169 2.17 -4.80 -10.06
C TRP A 169 1.82 -5.26 -8.64
N LYS A 170 1.40 -4.36 -7.76
CA LYS A 170 1.08 -4.69 -6.37
C LYS A 170 -0.06 -5.70 -6.24
N HIS A 171 -1.06 -5.64 -7.11
CA HIS A 171 -2.12 -6.66 -7.16
C HIS A 171 -1.57 -8.05 -7.48
N ILE A 172 -0.73 -8.17 -8.51
CA ILE A 172 -0.16 -9.46 -8.93
C ILE A 172 0.80 -9.99 -7.86
N GLU A 173 1.62 -9.12 -7.26
CA GLU A 173 2.50 -9.45 -6.15
C GLU A 173 1.72 -10.02 -4.95
N ALA A 174 0.63 -9.36 -4.55
CA ALA A 174 -0.22 -9.81 -3.46
C ALA A 174 -0.85 -11.19 -3.73
N LYS A 175 -1.25 -11.46 -4.98
CA LYS A 175 -1.73 -12.78 -5.39
C LYS A 175 -0.64 -13.84 -5.24
N ALA A 176 0.58 -13.56 -5.69
CA ALA A 176 1.70 -14.50 -5.56
C ALA A 176 1.91 -14.90 -4.09
N VAL A 177 1.93 -13.91 -3.17
CA VAL A 177 2.09 -14.15 -1.73
C VAL A 177 0.92 -14.96 -1.16
N ALA A 178 -0.32 -14.66 -1.56
CA ALA A 178 -1.50 -15.37 -1.08
C ALA A 178 -1.51 -16.85 -1.49
N TYR A 179 -1.16 -17.14 -2.74
CA TYR A 179 -1.05 -18.51 -3.25
C TYR A 179 0.11 -19.26 -2.62
N TYR A 180 1.26 -18.60 -2.42
CA TYR A 180 2.41 -19.20 -1.76
C TYR A 180 2.06 -19.67 -0.35
N LEU A 181 1.49 -18.79 0.47
CA LEU A 181 1.08 -19.11 1.83
C LEU A 181 -0.06 -20.14 1.86
N HIS A 182 -0.93 -20.15 0.85
CA HIS A 182 -1.94 -21.19 0.72
C HIS A 182 -1.32 -22.57 0.47
N GLY A 183 -0.33 -22.65 -0.43
CA GLY A 183 0.43 -23.87 -0.69
C GLY A 183 1.08 -24.42 0.57
N LEU A 184 1.80 -23.58 1.32
CA LEU A 184 2.43 -23.99 2.58
C LEU A 184 1.42 -24.54 3.62
N ILE A 185 0.26 -23.89 3.76
CA ILE A 185 -0.80 -24.38 4.66
C ILE A 185 -1.33 -25.75 4.22
N LEU A 186 -1.45 -25.99 2.91
CA LEU A 186 -1.91 -27.27 2.37
C LEU A 186 -0.88 -28.38 2.63
N GLU A 187 0.41 -28.07 2.53
CA GLU A 187 1.50 -28.99 2.88
C GLU A 187 1.47 -29.35 4.38
N GLU A 188 1.33 -28.36 5.26
CA GLU A 188 1.22 -28.59 6.71
C GLU A 188 -0.05 -29.37 7.10
N GLY A 189 -1.16 -29.13 6.39
CA GLY A 189 -2.46 -29.74 6.65
C GLY A 189 -2.62 -31.18 6.13
N ASN A 190 -1.57 -31.77 5.55
CA ASN A 190 -1.61 -33.08 4.89
C ASN A 190 -2.74 -33.19 3.83
N ALA A 191 -3.01 -32.08 3.13
CA ALA A 191 -3.91 -32.07 1.99
C ALA A 191 -3.26 -32.80 0.81
N SER A 192 -4.02 -33.04 -0.28
CA SER A 192 -3.45 -33.67 -1.48
C SER A 192 -2.23 -32.90 -1.97
N ALA A 193 -1.10 -33.60 -2.14
CA ALA A 193 0.16 -33.05 -2.63
C ALA A 193 -0.02 -32.30 -3.96
N ASP A 194 -0.92 -32.79 -4.83
CA ASP A 194 -1.23 -32.16 -6.12
C ASP A 194 -1.85 -30.76 -5.95
N ILE A 195 -2.69 -30.56 -4.93
CA ILE A 195 -3.36 -29.28 -4.68
C ILE A 195 -2.35 -28.27 -4.10
N ALA A 196 -1.49 -28.72 -3.18
CA ALA A 196 -0.41 -27.90 -2.65
C ALA A 196 0.56 -27.46 -3.76
N ALA A 197 0.99 -28.41 -4.60
CA ALA A 197 1.87 -28.15 -5.74
C ALA A 197 1.23 -27.16 -6.73
N ALA A 198 -0.06 -27.32 -7.06
CA ALA A 198 -0.76 -26.40 -7.94
C ALA A 198 -0.84 -24.96 -7.38
N ALA A 199 -1.04 -24.82 -6.06
CA ALA A 199 -1.04 -23.50 -5.41
C ALA A 199 0.35 -22.84 -5.46
N LEU A 200 1.42 -23.61 -5.22
CA LEU A 200 2.80 -23.11 -5.30
C LEU A 200 3.19 -22.76 -6.74
N GLN A 201 2.77 -23.55 -7.73
CA GLN A 201 2.98 -23.24 -9.13
C GLN A 201 2.29 -21.93 -9.54
N ALA A 202 1.03 -21.74 -9.13
CA ALA A 202 0.32 -20.48 -9.38
C ALA A 202 1.03 -19.28 -8.72
N ALA A 203 1.57 -19.46 -7.51
CA ALA A 203 2.36 -18.42 -6.85
C ALA A 203 3.61 -18.04 -7.64
N GLU A 204 4.32 -19.02 -8.20
CA GLU A 204 5.50 -18.79 -9.02
C GLU A 204 5.16 -18.07 -10.35
N GLU A 205 4.07 -18.46 -11.01
CA GLU A 205 3.58 -17.80 -12.21
C GLU A 205 3.23 -16.33 -11.95
N TYR A 206 2.49 -16.03 -10.88
CA TYR A 206 2.20 -14.66 -10.48
C TYR A 206 3.46 -13.89 -10.08
N LEU A 207 4.44 -14.53 -9.42
CA LEU A 207 5.69 -13.85 -9.09
C LEU A 207 6.47 -13.45 -10.35
N LYS A 208 6.51 -14.32 -11.38
CA LYS A 208 7.13 -14.01 -12.67
C LYS A 208 6.43 -12.85 -13.37
N GLU A 209 5.10 -12.87 -13.41
CA GLU A 209 4.29 -11.79 -13.98
C GLU A 209 4.48 -10.48 -13.21
N SER A 210 4.48 -10.53 -11.88
CA SER A 210 4.71 -9.40 -10.99
C SER A 210 6.03 -8.71 -11.28
N LYS A 211 7.12 -9.49 -11.43
CA LYS A 211 8.45 -8.96 -11.77
C LYS A 211 8.46 -8.24 -13.12
N LYS A 212 7.82 -8.81 -14.14
CA LYS A 212 7.68 -8.17 -15.45
C LYS A 212 6.92 -6.83 -15.36
N THR A 213 5.83 -6.78 -14.60
CA THR A 213 5.05 -5.55 -14.41
C THR A 213 5.83 -4.51 -13.59
N CYS A 214 6.59 -4.95 -12.60
CA CYS A 214 7.52 -4.13 -11.82
C CYS A 214 8.60 -3.48 -12.70
N GLU A 215 9.20 -4.24 -13.63
CA GLU A 215 10.13 -3.70 -14.63
C GLU A 215 9.47 -2.64 -15.50
N GLY A 216 8.25 -2.90 -15.98
CA GLY A 216 7.44 -1.92 -16.71
C GLY A 216 7.22 -0.62 -15.91
N PHE A 217 6.86 -0.73 -14.63
CA PHE A 217 6.71 0.41 -13.73
C PHE A 217 8.02 1.22 -13.57
N HIS A 218 9.16 0.55 -13.41
CA HIS A 218 10.44 1.23 -13.27
C HIS A 218 10.85 1.98 -14.55
N MET A 219 10.56 1.40 -15.72
CA MET A 219 10.87 2.01 -17.01
C MET A 219 9.89 3.12 -17.41
N ALA A 220 8.69 3.14 -16.85
CA ALA A 220 7.70 4.18 -17.12
C ALA A 220 8.15 5.56 -16.60
N LEU A 221 7.91 6.58 -17.42
CA LEU A 221 8.10 7.98 -17.02
C LEU A 221 7.02 8.38 -16.00
N PRO A 222 7.33 9.30 -15.07
CA PRO A 222 8.66 9.84 -14.80
C PRO A 222 9.54 8.79 -14.12
N SER A 223 10.81 8.70 -14.52
CA SER A 223 11.77 7.81 -13.85
C SER A 223 11.97 8.27 -12.41
N SER A 224 11.85 7.34 -11.47
CA SER A 224 12.25 7.57 -10.08
C SER A 224 13.77 7.75 -10.05
N ARG A 225 14.25 8.84 -9.44
CA ARG A 225 15.69 9.09 -9.25
C ARG A 225 16.28 8.16 -8.20
#